data_AF-A0AAV1IUV1-F1
#
_entry.id   AF-A0AAV1IUV1-F1
#
_cell.length_a   1.000
_cell.length_b   1.000
_cell.length_c   1.000
_cell.angle_alpha   90.00
_cell.angle_beta   90.00
_cell.angle_gamma   90.00
#
_symmetry.space_group_name_H-M   'P 1'
#
loop_
_entity.id
_entity.type
_entity.pdbx_description
1 polymer ?
#
loop_
_entity_poly.entity_id
_entity_poly.type
_entity_poly.pdbx_seq_one_letter_code
_entity_poly.pdbx_strand_id
1 'polypeptide(L)'
;MEMATRIIILYGSQTYTSQEIAERIWRTTKILGLKGPVMAMDDYPISRLIHEEYALFVCATTGEGDEPDNMKSFWKFLLRKSLPTNSLVNLKFGVIGLGDSSYDKFNFAAKKLHKRLIQLGAQPLLDTALCDYQHDLGHDAVMIPWLQSFYGKLKPMQDIDSDIGATKFIPRWRTSLFKNDIETCENGLNKDMYFGNSNTDHFVNPIYLEVDSNQRTTHETHFQDVRLISFKTVQDEKMNYCPGDVFNIRPRNSKDDIDDLFSIFETHNIDIKPHYMLNVEEYHEGKNLFLFWKKKNEIIVIE
;
A
#
# COMPACT_ATOMS: atom_id res chain seq x y z
N MET A 1 -17.79 25.67 16.68
CA MET A 1 -17.29 25.03 15.44
C MET A 1 -17.02 23.59 15.81
N GLU A 2 -17.94 22.69 15.49
CA GLU A 2 -17.82 21.28 15.87
C GLU A 2 -16.63 20.67 15.12
N MET A 3 -15.70 20.06 15.85
CA MET A 3 -14.47 19.54 15.27
C MET A 3 -14.80 18.25 14.51
N ALA A 4 -14.58 18.25 13.20
CA ALA A 4 -14.76 17.07 12.36
C ALA A 4 -14.04 15.84 12.96
N THR A 5 -14.77 14.72 13.04
CA THR A 5 -14.28 13.46 13.60
C THR A 5 -12.97 13.03 12.93
N ARG A 6 -11.95 12.75 13.76
CA ARG A 6 -10.63 12.31 13.29
C ARG A 6 -10.53 10.79 13.38
N ILE A 7 -10.18 10.15 12.26
CA ILE A 7 -9.87 8.73 12.14
C ILE A 7 -8.53 8.55 11.44
N ILE A 8 -7.63 7.79 12.05
CA ILE A 8 -6.38 7.38 11.40
C ILE A 8 -6.56 6.03 10.72
N ILE A 9 -5.93 5.81 9.57
CA ILE A 9 -5.94 4.53 8.87
C ILE A 9 -4.51 4.02 8.79
N LEU A 10 -4.24 2.86 9.38
CA LEU A 10 -2.91 2.26 9.42
C LEU A 10 -2.90 0.92 8.67
N TYR A 11 -1.89 0.68 7.84
CA TYR A 11 -1.81 -0.56 7.07
C TYR A 11 -0.52 -1.36 7.28
N GLY A 12 -0.65 -2.68 7.20
CA GLY A 12 0.45 -3.63 7.08
C GLY A 12 0.29 -4.38 5.76
N SER A 13 1.29 -4.28 4.87
CA SER A 13 1.27 -4.80 3.51
C SER A 13 2.63 -5.37 3.10
N GLN A 14 2.64 -6.51 2.41
CA GLN A 14 3.85 -7.08 1.81
C GLN A 14 3.95 -6.75 0.31
N THR A 15 2.84 -6.90 -0.41
CA THR A 15 2.71 -6.72 -1.86
C THR A 15 1.72 -5.60 -2.18
N TYR A 16 1.70 -4.55 -1.36
CA TYR A 16 0.90 -3.32 -1.55
C TYR A 16 -0.64 -3.44 -1.56
N THR A 17 -1.25 -4.63 -1.54
CA THR A 17 -2.72 -4.78 -1.52
C THR A 17 -3.39 -4.11 -0.32
N SER A 18 -2.87 -4.29 0.91
CA SER A 18 -3.43 -3.61 2.09
C SER A 18 -3.27 -2.11 2.02
N GLN A 19 -2.17 -1.64 1.42
CA GLN A 19 -1.90 -0.22 1.24
C GLN A 19 -2.94 0.38 0.30
N GLU A 20 -3.16 -0.22 -0.87
CA GLU A 20 -4.15 0.24 -1.85
C GLU A 20 -5.55 0.32 -1.24
N ILE A 21 -5.96 -0.74 -0.53
CA ILE A 21 -7.25 -0.80 0.17
C ILE A 21 -7.35 0.28 1.24
N ALA A 22 -6.32 0.47 2.07
CA ALA A 22 -6.31 1.51 3.09
C ALA A 22 -6.43 2.91 2.48
N GLU A 23 -5.77 3.16 1.35
CA GLU A 23 -5.88 4.42 0.62
C GLU A 23 -7.26 4.61 -0.03
N ARG A 24 -7.87 3.53 -0.54
CA ARG A 24 -9.24 3.54 -1.06
C ARG A 24 -10.22 3.95 0.03
N ILE A 25 -10.12 3.31 1.20
CA ILE A 25 -10.94 3.61 2.37
C ILE A 25 -10.69 5.04 2.85
N TRP A 26 -9.44 5.49 2.86
CA TRP A 26 -9.08 6.85 3.25
C TRP A 26 -9.77 7.89 2.37
N ARG A 27 -9.80 7.72 1.05
CA ARG A 27 -10.54 8.62 0.14
C ARG A 27 -12.02 8.67 0.50
N THR A 28 -12.65 7.53 0.79
CA THR A 28 -14.04 7.47 1.26
C THR A 28 -14.22 8.25 2.56
N THR A 29 -13.30 8.12 3.53
CA THR A 29 -13.39 8.90 4.78
C THR A 29 -13.34 10.42 4.54
N LYS A 30 -12.60 10.89 3.53
CA LYS A 30 -12.57 12.32 3.16
C LYS A 30 -13.89 12.80 2.59
N ILE A 31 -14.52 12.00 1.74
CA ILE A 31 -15.86 12.29 1.19
C ILE A 31 -16.88 12.39 2.33
N LEU A 32 -16.76 11.53 3.35
CA LEU A 32 -17.62 11.55 4.55
C LEU A 32 -17.27 12.67 5.56
N GLY A 33 -16.39 13.61 5.21
CA GLY A 33 -16.00 14.73 6.08
C GLY A 33 -15.07 14.38 7.24
N LEU A 34 -14.55 13.15 7.29
CA LEU A 34 -13.65 12.69 8.36
C LEU A 34 -12.20 13.14 8.10
N LYS A 35 -11.49 13.47 9.18
CA LYS A 35 -10.10 13.94 9.13
C LYS A 35 -9.13 12.82 9.56
N GLY A 36 -7.86 12.94 9.19
CA GLY A 36 -6.80 12.01 9.60
C GLY A 36 -6.01 11.38 8.45
N PRO A 37 -4.78 10.90 8.70
CA PRO A 37 -3.88 10.36 7.69
C PRO A 37 -4.12 8.87 7.40
N VAL A 38 -3.57 8.41 6.28
CA VAL A 38 -3.32 7.00 5.97
C VAL A 38 -1.81 6.75 5.93
N MET A 39 -1.31 5.75 6.66
CA MET A 39 0.14 5.48 6.80
C MET A 39 0.42 3.99 6.98
N ALA A 40 1.63 3.54 6.63
CA ALA A 40 2.11 2.23 7.06
C ALA A 40 2.20 2.19 8.60
N MET A 41 2.00 1.02 9.20
CA MET A 41 2.03 0.88 10.66
C MET A 41 3.37 1.29 11.26
N ASP A 42 4.49 0.93 10.60
CA ASP A 42 5.84 1.28 11.06
C ASP A 42 6.20 2.76 10.86
N ASP A 43 5.55 3.45 9.92
CA ASP A 43 5.75 4.89 9.70
C ASP A 43 4.96 5.76 10.69
N TYR A 44 3.93 5.21 11.33
CA TYR A 44 3.13 5.96 12.28
C TYR A 44 3.83 6.02 13.66
N PRO A 45 4.00 7.22 14.25
CA PRO A 45 4.61 7.35 15.56
C PRO A 45 3.72 6.74 16.64
N ILE A 46 4.01 5.50 17.03
CA ILE A 46 3.18 4.68 17.93
C ILE A 46 2.87 5.35 19.28
N SER A 47 3.76 6.23 19.76
CA SER A 47 3.53 7.02 20.98
C SER A 47 2.31 7.95 20.88
N ARG A 48 1.86 8.30 19.67
CA ARG A 48 0.66 9.11 19.43
C ARG A 48 -0.62 8.29 19.48
N LEU A 49 -0.55 6.96 19.36
CA LEU A 49 -1.73 6.10 19.28
C LEU A 49 -2.64 6.21 20.51
N ILE A 50 -2.06 6.47 21.70
CA ILE A 50 -2.78 6.67 22.96
C ILE A 50 -3.68 7.92 22.97
N HIS A 51 -3.46 8.84 22.03
CA HIS A 51 -4.19 10.10 21.91
C HIS A 51 -5.26 10.08 20.81
N GLU A 52 -5.37 9.00 20.04
CA GLU A 52 -6.33 8.90 18.94
C GLU A 52 -7.66 8.32 19.47
N GLU A 53 -8.79 8.90 19.04
CA GLU A 53 -10.13 8.40 19.39
C GLU A 53 -10.58 7.28 18.44
N TYR A 54 -10.26 7.40 17.14
CA TYR A 54 -10.63 6.40 16.12
C TYR A 54 -9.43 5.96 15.29
N ALA A 55 -9.27 4.64 15.14
CA ALA A 55 -8.32 4.05 14.19
C ALA A 55 -8.94 2.90 13.40
N LEU A 56 -8.57 2.79 12.13
CA LEU A 56 -8.86 1.62 11.30
C LEU A 56 -7.54 0.97 10.88
N PHE A 57 -7.41 -0.32 11.13
CA PHE A 57 -6.24 -1.10 10.77
C PHE A 57 -6.56 -1.99 9.57
N VAL A 58 -5.73 -1.95 8.52
CA VAL A 58 -5.83 -2.85 7.35
C VAL A 58 -4.59 -3.73 7.32
N CYS A 59 -4.72 -5.01 7.58
CA CYS A 59 -3.58 -5.89 7.85
C CYS A 59 -3.63 -7.15 6.98
N ALA A 60 -2.62 -7.32 6.12
CA ALA A 60 -2.40 -8.58 5.43
C ALA A 60 -1.75 -9.60 6.37
N THR A 61 -1.92 -10.88 6.06
CA THR A 61 -1.17 -11.99 6.67
C THR A 61 -0.15 -12.51 5.66
N THR A 62 1.09 -12.73 6.08
CA THR A 62 2.18 -13.20 5.21
C THR A 62 2.69 -14.57 5.64
N GLY A 63 3.29 -15.30 4.70
CA GLY A 63 3.94 -16.59 4.94
C GLY A 63 3.11 -17.53 5.82
N GLU A 64 3.71 -17.97 6.93
CA GLU A 64 3.09 -18.88 7.90
C GLU A 64 2.30 -18.14 8.99
N GLY A 65 1.47 -17.17 8.60
CA GLY A 65 0.64 -16.41 9.52
C GLY A 65 1.36 -15.27 10.26
N ASP A 66 2.41 -14.75 9.65
CA ASP A 66 3.22 -13.67 10.17
C ASP A 66 2.68 -12.30 9.73
N GLU A 67 3.12 -11.26 10.42
CA GLU A 67 2.83 -9.88 10.04
C GLU A 67 3.69 -9.41 8.85
N PRO A 68 3.20 -8.49 8.02
CA PRO A 68 3.97 -7.87 6.95
C PRO A 68 5.17 -7.08 7.47
N ASP A 69 6.21 -6.94 6.63
CA ASP A 69 7.45 -6.27 7.03
C ASP A 69 7.25 -4.85 7.55
N ASN A 70 6.37 -4.05 6.92
CA ASN A 70 6.07 -2.67 7.30
C ASN A 70 5.12 -2.53 8.51
N MET A 71 4.94 -3.61 9.27
CA MET A 71 4.19 -3.67 10.53
C MET A 71 5.03 -4.24 11.69
N LYS A 72 6.20 -4.81 11.42
CA LYS A 72 6.98 -5.58 12.41
C LYS A 72 7.37 -4.74 13.62
N SER A 73 7.80 -3.49 13.41
CA SER A 73 8.24 -2.62 14.51
C SER A 73 7.07 -2.21 15.41
N PHE A 74 5.93 -1.87 14.80
CA PHE A 74 4.67 -1.54 15.43
C PHE A 74 4.16 -2.73 16.24
N TRP A 75 4.14 -3.92 15.64
CA TRP A 75 3.69 -5.15 16.28
C TRP A 75 4.56 -5.54 17.47
N LYS A 76 5.89 -5.52 17.30
CA LYS A 76 6.84 -5.78 18.39
C LYS A 76 6.67 -4.83 19.56
N PHE A 77 6.38 -3.55 19.30
CA PHE A 77 6.10 -2.59 20.37
C PHE A 77 4.80 -2.95 21.11
N LEU A 78 3.71 -3.24 20.39
CA LEU A 78 2.45 -3.62 21.01
C LEU A 78 2.58 -4.87 21.88
N LEU A 79 3.46 -5.81 21.54
CA LEU A 79 3.70 -7.04 22.31
C LEU A 79 4.51 -6.85 23.61
N ARG A 80 5.01 -5.65 23.91
CA ARG A 80 5.78 -5.40 25.15
C ARG A 80 4.92 -5.65 26.39
N LYS A 81 5.43 -6.50 27.30
CA LYS A 81 4.79 -6.82 28.58
C LYS A 81 4.69 -5.63 29.54
N SER A 82 5.55 -4.63 29.36
CA SER A 82 5.58 -3.42 30.20
C SER A 82 4.44 -2.44 29.89
N LEU A 83 3.69 -2.64 28.80
CA LEU A 83 2.58 -1.77 28.46
C LEU A 83 1.39 -2.02 29.41
N PRO A 84 0.87 -0.96 30.07
CA PRO A 84 -0.35 -1.06 30.86
C PRO A 84 -1.53 -1.59 30.04
N THR A 85 -2.41 -2.37 30.67
CA THR A 85 -3.59 -2.96 30.02
C THR A 85 -4.65 -1.93 29.63
N ASN A 86 -4.49 -0.68 30.05
CA ASN A 86 -5.33 0.46 29.71
C ASN A 86 -4.64 1.50 28.81
N SER A 87 -3.49 1.15 28.20
CA SER A 87 -2.71 2.07 27.35
C SER A 87 -3.56 2.71 26.23
N LEU A 88 -4.54 1.98 25.70
CA LEU A 88 -5.37 2.36 24.57
C LEU A 88 -6.85 2.53 24.96
N VAL A 89 -7.15 2.84 26.23
CA VAL A 89 -8.54 2.94 26.74
C VAL A 89 -9.44 3.92 25.98
N ASN A 90 -8.85 4.96 25.38
CA ASN A 90 -9.58 5.97 24.61
C ASN A 90 -9.78 5.59 23.13
N LEU A 91 -9.10 4.54 22.66
CA LEU A 91 -9.08 4.17 21.26
C LEU A 91 -10.27 3.28 20.92
N LYS A 92 -11.12 3.76 20.02
CA LYS A 92 -12.12 2.95 19.31
C LYS A 92 -11.56 2.52 17.97
N PHE A 93 -11.70 1.25 17.62
CA PHE A 93 -11.02 0.75 16.42
C PHE A 93 -11.82 -0.25 15.61
N GLY A 94 -11.38 -0.43 14.37
CA GLY A 94 -11.77 -1.52 13.50
C GLY A 94 -10.54 -2.20 12.89
N VAL A 95 -10.67 -3.47 12.53
CA VAL A 95 -9.60 -4.22 11.85
C VAL A 95 -10.18 -4.91 10.63
N ILE A 96 -9.59 -4.63 9.47
CA ILE A 96 -9.80 -5.35 8.22
C ILE A 96 -8.59 -6.25 8.03
N GLY A 97 -8.81 -7.55 8.09
CA GLY A 97 -7.84 -8.54 7.74
C GLY A 97 -7.93 -8.89 6.25
N LEU A 98 -6.79 -8.96 5.59
CA LEU A 98 -6.64 -9.55 4.27
C LEU A 98 -5.91 -10.88 4.42
N GLY A 99 -6.58 -11.96 4.04
CA GLY A 99 -6.02 -13.30 4.09
C GLY A 99 -6.52 -14.14 2.93
N ASP A 100 -6.05 -15.38 2.90
CA ASP A 100 -6.39 -16.37 1.89
C ASP A 100 -6.75 -17.66 2.63
N SER A 101 -7.98 -18.16 2.43
CA SER A 101 -8.49 -19.34 3.13
C SER A 101 -7.87 -20.66 2.67
N SER A 102 -7.08 -20.66 1.60
CA SER A 102 -6.26 -21.82 1.21
C SER A 102 -5.07 -22.06 2.15
N TYR A 103 -4.74 -21.08 3.01
CA TYR A 103 -3.71 -21.19 4.04
C TYR A 103 -4.32 -21.52 5.41
N ASP A 104 -3.67 -22.42 6.15
CA ASP A 104 -4.10 -22.83 7.50
C ASP A 104 -4.29 -21.65 8.46
N LYS A 105 -3.41 -20.64 8.36
CA LYS A 105 -3.41 -19.45 9.22
C LYS A 105 -4.16 -18.29 8.58
N PHE A 106 -5.38 -18.56 8.13
CA PHE A 106 -6.28 -17.56 7.53
C PHE A 106 -6.46 -16.32 8.44
N ASN A 107 -6.07 -15.15 7.92
CA ASN A 107 -6.18 -13.85 8.60
C ASN A 107 -5.50 -13.76 9.97
N PHE A 108 -4.46 -14.57 10.22
CA PHE A 108 -3.90 -14.74 11.56
C PHE A 108 -3.26 -13.47 12.13
N ALA A 109 -2.58 -12.66 11.30
CA ALA A 109 -1.99 -11.40 11.75
C ALA A 109 -3.06 -10.39 12.21
N ALA A 110 -4.13 -10.23 11.44
CA ALA A 110 -5.26 -9.35 11.77
C ALA A 110 -5.99 -9.81 13.05
N LYS A 111 -6.23 -11.12 13.20
CA LYS A 111 -6.84 -11.71 14.41
C LYS A 111 -5.99 -11.45 15.65
N LYS A 112 -4.66 -11.63 15.54
CA LYS A 112 -3.71 -11.32 16.62
C LYS A 112 -3.74 -9.83 16.99
N LEU A 113 -3.71 -8.96 15.98
CA LEU A 113 -3.75 -7.51 16.16
C LEU A 113 -5.01 -7.08 16.91
N HIS A 114 -6.18 -7.52 16.44
CA HIS A 114 -7.46 -7.22 17.08
C HIS A 114 -7.47 -7.64 18.56
N LYS A 115 -7.07 -8.87 18.85
CA LYS A 115 -7.01 -9.39 20.22
C LYS A 115 -6.05 -8.57 21.10
N ARG A 116 -4.89 -8.17 20.55
CA ARG A 116 -3.89 -7.42 21.30
C ARG A 116 -4.36 -5.99 21.60
N LEU A 117 -5.06 -5.33 20.68
CA LEU A 117 -5.64 -4.01 20.91
C LEU A 117 -6.66 -4.04 22.07
N ILE A 118 -7.52 -5.06 22.12
CA ILE A 118 -8.46 -5.27 23.24
C ILE A 118 -7.71 -5.46 24.56
N GLN A 119 -6.65 -6.27 24.58
CA GLN A 119 -5.83 -6.48 25.79
C GLN A 119 -5.17 -5.20 26.33
N LEU A 120 -4.98 -4.19 25.47
CA LEU A 120 -4.45 -2.87 25.82
C LEU A 120 -5.55 -1.85 26.14
N GLY A 121 -6.82 -2.27 26.18
CA GLY A 121 -7.96 -1.47 26.60
C GLY A 121 -8.71 -0.79 25.45
N ALA A 122 -8.30 -0.99 24.20
CA ALA A 122 -9.00 -0.42 23.05
C ALA A 122 -10.38 -1.07 22.86
N GLN A 123 -11.35 -0.29 22.39
CA GLN A 123 -12.72 -0.70 22.20
C GLN A 123 -13.00 -1.02 20.72
N PRO A 124 -13.29 -2.27 20.35
CA PRO A 124 -13.65 -2.59 18.98
C PRO A 124 -15.04 -2.02 18.65
N LEU A 125 -15.18 -1.36 17.51
CA LEU A 125 -16.47 -0.90 16.99
C LEU A 125 -17.27 -2.03 16.35
N LEU A 126 -16.56 -2.98 15.75
CA LEU A 126 -17.06 -4.20 15.11
C LEU A 126 -16.03 -5.33 15.29
N ASP A 127 -16.48 -6.55 15.06
CA ASP A 127 -15.59 -7.70 14.90
C ASP A 127 -14.66 -7.52 13.70
N THR A 128 -13.56 -8.27 13.67
CA THR A 128 -12.58 -8.19 12.56
C THR A 128 -13.24 -8.58 11.24
N ALA A 129 -13.09 -7.75 10.20
CA ALA A 129 -13.47 -8.12 8.84
C ALA A 129 -12.46 -9.13 8.31
N LEU A 130 -12.88 -10.38 8.07
CA LEU A 130 -12.00 -11.43 7.56
C LEU A 130 -12.17 -11.54 6.05
N CYS A 131 -11.45 -10.72 5.29
CA CYS A 131 -11.51 -10.75 3.84
C CYS A 131 -10.73 -11.96 3.31
N ASP A 132 -11.27 -12.58 2.26
CA ASP A 132 -10.71 -13.80 1.66
C ASP A 132 -10.38 -13.58 0.19
N TYR A 133 -9.13 -13.87 -0.16
CA TYR A 133 -8.65 -13.82 -1.55
C TYR A 133 -9.30 -14.90 -2.42
N GLN A 134 -9.72 -16.03 -1.84
CA GLN A 134 -10.35 -17.14 -2.58
C GLN A 134 -11.83 -16.92 -2.90
N HIS A 135 -12.43 -15.84 -2.40
CA HIS A 135 -13.83 -15.53 -2.67
C HIS A 135 -14.00 -14.99 -4.10
N ASP A 136 -15.10 -15.31 -4.78
CA ASP A 136 -15.35 -14.88 -6.18
C ASP A 136 -15.33 -13.35 -6.35
N LEU A 137 -15.87 -12.64 -5.36
CA LEU A 137 -15.83 -11.16 -5.26
C LEU A 137 -14.56 -10.63 -4.54
N GLY A 138 -13.58 -11.48 -4.31
CA GLY A 138 -12.35 -11.20 -3.57
C GLY A 138 -12.61 -10.58 -2.19
N HIS A 139 -11.72 -9.66 -1.81
CA HIS A 139 -11.76 -8.99 -0.51
C HIS A 139 -12.99 -8.10 -0.32
N ASP A 140 -13.60 -7.62 -1.42
CA ASP A 140 -14.75 -6.72 -1.39
C ASP A 140 -16.00 -7.38 -0.82
N ALA A 141 -16.13 -8.71 -0.93
CA ALA A 141 -17.26 -9.49 -0.43
C ALA A 141 -17.58 -9.21 1.04
N VAL A 142 -16.53 -9.16 1.87
CA VAL A 142 -16.64 -8.91 3.31
C VAL A 142 -16.41 -7.43 3.60
N MET A 143 -15.46 -6.80 2.91
CA MET A 143 -15.02 -5.45 3.24
C MET A 143 -16.11 -4.40 3.02
N ILE A 144 -16.83 -4.44 1.90
CA ILE A 144 -17.85 -3.41 1.57
C ILE A 144 -18.98 -3.37 2.61
N PRO A 145 -19.71 -4.48 2.91
CA PRO A 145 -20.78 -4.45 3.91
C PRO A 145 -20.25 -4.17 5.32
N TRP A 146 -19.03 -4.61 5.63
CA TRP A 146 -18.39 -4.32 6.90
C TRP A 146 -18.10 -2.82 7.06
N LEU A 147 -17.58 -2.15 6.02
CA LEU A 147 -17.30 -0.72 6.03
C LEU A 147 -18.58 0.11 6.20
N GLN A 148 -19.68 -0.27 5.56
CA GLN A 148 -20.98 0.38 5.76
C GLN A 148 -21.40 0.34 7.23
N SER A 149 -21.28 -0.84 7.86
CA SER A 149 -21.55 -1.01 9.28
C SER A 149 -20.59 -0.21 10.16
N PHE A 150 -19.31 -0.17 9.79
CA PHE A 150 -18.26 0.52 10.53
C PHE A 150 -18.51 2.04 10.56
N TYR A 151 -18.81 2.61 9.39
CA TYR A 151 -19.15 4.03 9.28
C TYR A 151 -20.40 4.39 10.07
N GLY A 152 -21.42 3.52 10.10
CA GLY A 152 -22.61 3.71 10.92
C GLY A 152 -22.37 3.69 12.44
N LYS A 153 -21.23 3.17 12.91
CA LYS A 153 -20.82 3.16 14.33
C LYS A 153 -19.99 4.38 14.73
N LEU A 154 -19.49 5.15 13.78
CA LEU A 154 -18.84 6.42 14.08
C LEU A 154 -19.91 7.41 14.61
N LYS A 155 -19.58 8.17 15.67
CA LYS A 155 -20.47 9.15 16.34
C LYS A 155 -21.22 10.02 15.31
N PRO A 156 -22.47 10.42 15.61
CA PRO A 156 -23.53 10.52 14.63
C PRO A 156 -23.05 11.38 13.48
N MET A 157 -22.92 10.73 12.31
CA MET A 157 -22.80 11.41 11.04
C MET A 157 -23.84 12.52 11.04
N GLN A 158 -23.40 13.77 11.23
CA GLN A 158 -24.21 14.93 10.86
C GLN A 158 -24.58 14.72 9.41
N ASP A 159 -25.88 14.81 9.13
CA ASP A 159 -26.53 14.65 7.83
C ASP A 159 -25.51 14.75 6.70
N ILE A 160 -24.98 13.59 6.32
CA ILE A 160 -24.10 13.51 5.17
C ILE A 160 -25.02 13.82 4.04
N ASP A 161 -24.80 14.99 3.45
CA ASP A 161 -25.52 15.44 2.28
C ASP A 161 -25.54 14.26 1.30
N SER A 162 -26.73 13.67 1.15
CA SER A 162 -26.92 12.43 0.40
C SER A 162 -26.61 12.60 -1.09
N ASP A 163 -26.20 13.79 -1.49
CA ASP A 163 -25.60 14.17 -2.76
C ASP A 163 -24.18 13.59 -2.96
N ILE A 164 -23.99 12.34 -2.56
CA ILE A 164 -22.87 11.45 -2.96
C ILE A 164 -22.97 11.08 -4.46
N GLY A 165 -23.82 11.77 -5.24
CA GLY A 165 -23.95 11.63 -6.69
C GLY A 165 -22.83 12.33 -7.48
N ALA A 166 -22.14 13.30 -6.89
CA ALA A 166 -20.95 13.90 -7.48
C ALA A 166 -19.72 13.34 -6.77
N THR A 167 -19.14 12.25 -7.29
CA THR A 167 -17.81 11.78 -6.90
C THR A 167 -16.81 12.90 -7.13
N LYS A 168 -16.59 13.75 -6.13
CA LYS A 168 -15.43 14.63 -6.08
C LYS A 168 -14.23 13.71 -5.93
N PHE A 169 -13.49 13.53 -7.03
CA PHE A 169 -12.20 12.88 -7.01
C PHE A 169 -11.30 13.63 -6.02
N ILE A 170 -10.87 12.97 -4.95
CA ILE A 170 -9.95 13.54 -3.97
C ILE A 170 -8.56 12.94 -4.28
N PRO A 171 -7.70 13.65 -5.03
CA PRO A 171 -6.37 13.15 -5.34
C PRO A 171 -5.54 13.05 -4.06
N ARG A 172 -4.83 11.93 -3.88
CA ARG A 172 -3.78 11.83 -2.87
C ARG A 172 -2.53 12.59 -3.29
N TRP A 173 -2.28 12.66 -4.59
CA TRP A 173 -1.05 13.21 -5.16
C TRP A 173 -1.39 14.38 -6.08
N ARG A 174 -0.59 15.44 -5.99
CA ARG A 174 -0.53 16.50 -6.98
C ARG A 174 0.60 16.16 -7.94
N THR A 175 0.26 16.05 -9.22
CA THR A 175 1.24 15.80 -10.29
C THR A 175 1.45 17.07 -11.10
N SER A 176 2.70 17.39 -11.41
CA SER A 176 3.06 18.47 -12.32
C SER A 176 4.13 17.98 -13.30
N LEU A 177 4.01 18.39 -14.57
CA LEU A 177 5.01 18.04 -15.57
C LEU A 177 6.32 18.79 -15.31
N PHE A 178 7.43 18.07 -15.27
CA PHE A 178 8.75 18.69 -15.25
C PHE A 178 9.19 18.93 -16.71
N LYS A 179 8.81 20.07 -17.28
CA LYS A 179 9.31 20.53 -18.59
C LYS A 179 10.71 21.10 -18.41
N ASN A 180 11.73 20.25 -18.35
CA ASN A 180 13.08 20.73 -18.65
C ASN A 180 13.23 20.77 -20.17
N ASP A 181 13.76 21.88 -20.68
CA ASP A 181 14.15 22.00 -22.09
C ASP A 181 15.08 20.83 -22.44
N ILE A 182 14.78 20.23 -23.59
CA ILE A 182 15.19 18.90 -24.07
C ILE A 182 16.71 18.63 -24.07
N GLU A 183 17.55 19.66 -23.85
CA GLU A 183 19.01 19.58 -23.97
C GLU A 183 19.75 18.94 -22.79
N THR A 184 19.12 18.71 -21.63
CA THR A 184 19.80 18.06 -20.48
C THR A 184 19.42 16.58 -20.26
N CYS A 185 18.48 16.05 -21.04
CA CYS A 185 17.93 14.72 -20.79
C CYS A 185 18.72 13.56 -21.43
N GLU A 186 19.66 13.77 -22.35
CA GLU A 186 20.43 12.68 -22.97
C GLU A 186 21.31 11.90 -21.96
N ASN A 187 21.74 12.56 -20.87
CA ASN A 187 22.60 11.92 -19.86
C ASN A 187 21.81 11.28 -18.70
N GLY A 188 20.51 11.58 -18.56
CA GLY A 188 19.64 11.07 -17.49
C GLY A 188 18.68 9.96 -17.93
N LEU A 189 18.26 9.97 -19.20
CA LEU A 189 17.33 8.99 -19.80
C LEU A 189 17.92 7.58 -19.96
N ASN A 190 19.24 7.43 -19.86
CA ASN A 190 19.93 6.14 -20.00
C ASN A 190 20.06 5.35 -18.70
N LYS A 191 19.60 5.89 -17.57
CA LYS A 191 19.54 5.13 -16.32
C LYS A 191 18.12 4.66 -16.13
N ASP A 192 17.91 3.38 -16.43
CA ASP A 192 16.68 2.65 -16.12
C ASP A 192 16.22 3.03 -14.70
N MET A 193 14.93 3.38 -14.57
CA MET A 193 14.27 3.80 -13.33
C MET A 193 14.61 2.90 -12.15
N TYR A 194 14.83 1.60 -12.38
CA TYR A 194 15.23 0.66 -11.34
C TYR A 194 16.63 0.90 -10.75
N PHE A 195 17.51 1.63 -11.46
CA PHE A 195 18.88 1.94 -11.07
C PHE A 195 19.10 3.45 -10.79
N GLY A 196 18.01 4.22 -10.67
CA GLY A 196 18.06 5.62 -10.28
C GLY A 196 18.55 5.82 -8.83
N ASN A 197 19.37 6.85 -8.59
CA ASN A 197 19.91 7.17 -7.26
C ASN A 197 18.89 7.82 -6.30
N SER A 198 17.63 7.97 -6.70
CA SER A 198 16.58 8.63 -5.90
C SER A 198 15.89 7.63 -4.97
N ASN A 199 15.87 7.95 -3.66
CA ASN A 199 15.17 7.25 -2.57
C ASN A 199 14.86 5.77 -2.86
N THR A 200 15.84 4.92 -2.56
CA THR A 200 15.74 3.47 -2.59
C THR A 200 14.51 3.00 -1.81
N ASP A 201 13.56 2.37 -2.49
CA ASP A 201 12.49 1.61 -1.83
C ASP A 201 13.13 0.51 -0.96
N HIS A 202 12.42 0.07 0.09
CA HIS A 202 12.90 -0.94 1.04
C HIS A 202 13.26 -2.29 0.38
N PHE A 203 12.86 -2.49 -0.88
CA PHE A 203 13.30 -3.57 -1.77
C PHE A 203 14.67 -3.25 -2.39
N VAL A 204 15.70 -3.38 -1.54
CA VAL A 204 17.12 -3.69 -1.76
C VAL A 204 17.66 -3.52 -3.20
N ASN A 205 18.72 -2.71 -3.33
CA ASN A 205 19.66 -2.59 -4.45
C ASN A 205 19.53 -3.69 -5.53
N PRO A 206 18.90 -3.42 -6.68
CA PRO A 206 18.73 -4.42 -7.71
C PRO A 206 20.09 -4.79 -8.30
N ILE A 207 20.29 -6.09 -8.52
CA ILE A 207 21.46 -6.63 -9.23
C ILE A 207 21.03 -6.91 -10.66
N TYR A 208 21.86 -6.49 -11.62
CA TYR A 208 21.64 -6.85 -13.02
C TYR A 208 22.13 -8.28 -13.27
N LEU A 209 21.21 -9.15 -13.71
CA LEU A 209 21.53 -10.50 -14.12
C LEU A 209 21.21 -10.67 -15.61
N GLU A 210 22.07 -11.38 -16.32
CA GLU A 210 21.80 -11.79 -17.70
C GLU A 210 21.12 -13.16 -17.69
N VAL A 211 20.11 -13.34 -18.55
CA VAL A 211 19.49 -14.65 -18.75
C VAL A 211 20.47 -15.54 -19.50
N ASP A 212 20.98 -16.56 -18.83
CA ASP A 212 21.90 -17.55 -19.40
C ASP A 212 21.15 -18.60 -20.23
N SER A 213 20.02 -19.07 -19.72
CA SER A 213 19.15 -20.00 -20.46
C SER A 213 17.69 -19.81 -20.09
N ASN A 214 16.80 -20.11 -21.03
CA ASN A 214 15.35 -20.08 -20.83
C ASN A 214 14.73 -21.23 -21.63
N GLN A 215 14.36 -22.31 -20.93
CA GLN A 215 13.95 -23.57 -21.54
C GLN A 215 12.56 -23.97 -21.08
N ARG A 216 11.67 -24.28 -22.01
CA ARG A 216 10.36 -24.86 -21.70
C ARG A 216 10.53 -26.29 -21.19
N THR A 217 9.96 -26.59 -20.03
CA THR A 217 9.99 -27.92 -19.40
C THR A 217 8.74 -28.74 -19.71
N THR A 218 7.62 -28.07 -19.94
CA THR A 218 6.37 -28.68 -20.44
C THR A 218 6.46 -29.06 -21.92
N HIS A 219 5.68 -30.08 -22.33
CA HIS A 219 5.55 -30.44 -23.75
C HIS A 219 4.93 -29.29 -24.57
N GLU A 220 5.29 -29.16 -25.85
CA GLU A 220 4.88 -28.03 -26.72
C GLU A 220 3.36 -27.85 -26.81
N THR A 221 2.63 -28.96 -26.82
CA THR A 221 1.17 -29.00 -26.92
C THR A 221 0.45 -28.81 -25.58
N HIS A 222 1.18 -28.76 -24.46
CA HIS A 222 0.57 -28.53 -23.16
C HIS A 222 0.08 -27.08 -23.08
N PHE A 223 -1.10 -26.86 -22.48
CA PHE A 223 -1.72 -25.54 -22.44
C PHE A 223 -0.98 -24.54 -21.52
N GLN A 224 -0.26 -25.03 -20.51
CA GLN A 224 0.64 -24.25 -19.68
C GLN A 224 2.08 -24.34 -20.21
N ASP A 225 2.75 -23.19 -20.25
CA ASP A 225 4.18 -23.05 -20.52
C ASP A 225 4.93 -22.85 -19.19
N VAL A 226 5.56 -23.92 -18.70
CA VAL A 226 6.46 -23.86 -17.53
C VAL A 226 7.89 -23.83 -18.03
N ARG A 227 8.70 -22.90 -17.51
CA ARG A 227 10.09 -22.70 -17.95
C ARG A 227 11.10 -22.82 -16.82
N LEU A 228 12.25 -23.40 -17.15
CA LEU A 228 13.48 -23.34 -16.37
C LEU A 228 14.33 -22.19 -16.90
N ILE A 229 14.59 -21.21 -16.05
CA ILE A 229 15.37 -20.01 -16.41
C ILE A 229 16.63 -19.98 -15.54
N SER A 230 17.79 -19.88 -16.18
CA SER A 230 19.08 -19.72 -15.52
C SER A 230 19.58 -18.29 -15.72
N PHE A 231 20.17 -17.73 -14.67
CA PHE A 231 20.71 -16.37 -14.68
C PHE A 231 22.21 -16.41 -14.36
N LYS A 232 22.98 -15.50 -14.98
CA LYS A 232 24.41 -15.28 -14.69
C LYS A 232 24.63 -13.85 -14.22
N THR A 233 25.55 -13.68 -13.27
CA THR A 233 25.94 -12.35 -12.78
C THR A 233 26.79 -11.64 -13.83
N VAL A 234 26.75 -10.31 -13.81
CA VAL A 234 27.52 -9.44 -14.69
C VAL A 234 28.64 -8.80 -13.86
N GLN A 235 29.81 -8.52 -14.46
CA GLN A 235 30.93 -7.78 -13.83
C GLN A 235 31.51 -8.40 -12.54
N ASP A 236 31.69 -9.72 -12.48
CA ASP A 236 32.28 -10.46 -11.34
C ASP A 236 31.54 -10.29 -10.00
N GLU A 237 30.34 -9.73 -10.00
CA GLU A 237 29.51 -9.64 -8.81
C GLU A 237 29.13 -11.05 -8.32
N LYS A 238 29.33 -11.31 -7.04
CA LYS A 238 28.92 -12.56 -6.40
C LYS A 238 27.63 -12.35 -5.62
N MET A 239 26.58 -13.04 -6.05
CA MET A 239 25.32 -13.10 -5.32
C MET A 239 25.35 -14.29 -4.35
N ASN A 240 25.19 -14.02 -3.06
CA ASN A 240 25.04 -15.06 -2.05
C ASN A 240 23.57 -15.41 -1.90
N TYR A 241 23.24 -16.70 -1.99
CA TYR A 241 21.91 -17.22 -1.70
C TYR A 241 22.01 -18.65 -1.15
N CYS A 242 21.00 -19.06 -0.41
CA CYS A 242 20.81 -20.40 0.11
C CYS A 242 19.64 -21.10 -0.62
N PRO A 243 19.65 -22.44 -0.73
CA PRO A 243 18.47 -23.17 -1.19
C PRO A 243 17.25 -22.84 -0.31
N GLY A 244 16.16 -22.40 -0.95
CA GLY A 244 14.94 -21.95 -0.28
C GLY A 244 14.77 -20.43 -0.20
N ASP A 245 15.80 -19.66 -0.54
CA ASP A 245 15.67 -18.21 -0.66
C ASP A 245 14.72 -17.81 -1.80
N VAL A 246 14.06 -16.67 -1.64
CA VAL A 246 13.12 -16.12 -2.63
C VAL A 246 13.86 -15.16 -3.55
N PHE A 247 13.74 -15.40 -4.85
CA PHE A 247 14.26 -14.54 -5.90
C PHE A 247 13.16 -13.59 -6.40
N ASN A 248 13.34 -12.28 -6.19
CA ASN A 248 12.38 -11.27 -6.62
C ASN A 248 12.80 -10.69 -7.99
N ILE A 249 11.93 -10.82 -8.99
CA ILE A 249 12.13 -10.25 -10.32
C ILE A 249 11.29 -8.99 -10.45
N ARG A 250 11.88 -7.92 -11.00
CA ARG A 250 11.15 -6.70 -11.34
C ARG A 250 10.70 -6.78 -12.81
N PRO A 251 9.41 -6.99 -13.09
CA PRO A 251 8.93 -7.06 -14.46
C PRO A 251 8.90 -5.66 -15.10
N ARG A 252 8.76 -5.65 -16.43
CA ARG A 252 8.38 -4.46 -17.20
C ARG A 252 7.07 -4.78 -17.92
N ASN A 253 6.24 -3.76 -18.12
CA ASN A 253 5.03 -3.90 -18.93
C ASN A 253 5.42 -4.26 -20.37
N SER A 254 4.51 -4.93 -21.09
CA SER A 254 4.74 -5.22 -22.50
C SER A 254 4.67 -3.93 -23.32
N LYS A 255 5.32 -3.93 -24.49
CA LYS A 255 5.24 -2.78 -25.40
C LYS A 255 3.79 -2.51 -25.81
N ASP A 256 3.02 -3.56 -26.06
CA ASP A 256 1.63 -3.45 -26.48
C ASP A 256 0.77 -2.78 -25.39
N ASP A 257 0.95 -3.16 -24.11
CA ASP A 257 0.23 -2.52 -22.99
C ASP A 257 0.59 -1.03 -22.83
N ILE A 258 1.86 -0.69 -23.08
CA ILE A 258 2.35 0.71 -23.02
C ILE A 258 1.75 1.51 -24.17
N ASP A 259 1.78 0.97 -25.39
CA ASP A 259 1.22 1.61 -26.58
C ASP A 259 -0.30 1.83 -26.42
N ASP A 260 -1.02 0.85 -25.87
CA ASP A 260 -2.45 0.94 -25.55
C ASP A 260 -2.74 2.05 -24.51
N LEU A 261 -1.93 2.16 -23.46
CA LEU A 261 -2.04 3.22 -22.46
C LEU A 261 -1.89 4.61 -23.09
N PHE A 262 -0.89 4.80 -23.94
CA PHE A 262 -0.67 6.10 -24.60
C PHE A 262 -1.75 6.41 -25.63
N SER A 263 -2.31 5.40 -26.30
CA SER A 263 -3.49 5.59 -27.17
C SER A 263 -4.69 6.15 -26.40
N ILE A 264 -4.91 5.69 -25.16
CA ILE A 264 -5.95 6.24 -24.28
C ILE A 264 -5.64 7.70 -23.93
N PHE A 265 -4.39 8.04 -23.62
CA PHE A 265 -3.99 9.42 -23.31
C PHE A 265 -4.24 10.35 -24.49
N GLU A 266 -3.86 9.95 -25.70
CA GLU A 266 -4.14 10.71 -26.93
C GLU A 266 -5.63 10.90 -27.15
N THR A 267 -6.42 9.83 -27.02
CA THR A 267 -7.89 9.86 -27.18
C THR A 267 -8.57 10.83 -26.21
N HIS A 268 -8.03 10.98 -25.01
CA HIS A 268 -8.56 11.88 -23.98
C HIS A 268 -7.85 13.24 -23.90
N ASN A 269 -7.02 13.59 -24.88
CA ASN A 269 -6.23 14.84 -24.91
C ASN A 269 -5.36 15.06 -23.65
N ILE A 270 -4.80 13.99 -23.10
CA ILE A 270 -3.87 14.03 -21.98
C ILE A 270 -2.44 14.19 -22.55
N ASP A 271 -1.83 15.38 -22.36
CA ASP A 271 -0.48 15.69 -22.86
C ASP A 271 0.63 15.08 -21.98
N ILE A 272 0.66 13.75 -21.94
CA ILE A 272 1.70 12.95 -21.28
C ILE A 272 2.27 11.98 -22.31
N LYS A 273 3.57 12.11 -22.63
CA LYS A 273 4.27 11.30 -23.61
C LYS A 273 5.26 10.33 -22.94
N PRO A 274 5.73 9.30 -23.67
CA PRO A 274 6.85 8.49 -23.20
C PRO A 274 8.03 9.36 -22.78
N HIS A 275 8.71 8.96 -21.71
CA HIS A 275 9.87 9.60 -21.11
C HIS A 275 9.61 10.95 -20.43
N TYR A 276 8.35 11.34 -20.24
CA TYR A 276 8.04 12.52 -19.43
C TYR A 276 8.36 12.27 -17.96
N MET A 277 8.97 13.27 -17.32
CA MET A 277 9.23 13.27 -15.89
C MET A 277 8.08 13.98 -15.17
N LEU A 278 7.38 13.26 -14.30
CA LEU A 278 6.36 13.81 -13.43
C LEU A 278 6.94 14.12 -12.05
N ASN A 279 6.74 15.35 -11.59
CA ASN A 279 6.92 15.67 -10.17
C ASN A 279 5.64 15.32 -9.43
N VAL A 280 5.74 14.40 -8.47
CA VAL A 280 4.62 13.92 -7.66
C VAL A 280 4.80 14.42 -6.24
N GLU A 281 3.84 15.22 -5.76
CA GLU A 281 3.82 15.76 -4.40
C GLU A 281 2.59 15.26 -3.65
N GLU A 282 2.75 14.93 -2.37
CA GLU A 282 1.62 14.49 -1.53
C GLU A 282 0.63 15.66 -1.29
N TYR A 283 -0.62 15.47 -1.68
CA TYR A 283 -1.70 16.44 -1.51
C TYR A 283 -2.53 16.10 -0.27
N HIS A 284 -2.52 16.99 0.73
CA HIS A 284 -3.38 16.92 1.90
C HIS A 284 -4.11 18.25 2.08
N GLU A 285 -5.44 18.26 1.98
CA GLU A 285 -6.25 19.40 2.39
C GLU A 285 -6.06 19.63 3.90
N GLY A 286 -5.37 20.73 4.27
CA GLY A 286 -5.22 21.17 5.67
C GLY A 286 -3.80 21.29 6.23
N LYS A 287 -2.72 21.21 5.43
CA LYS A 287 -1.36 21.51 5.93
C LYS A 287 -1.10 23.03 5.99
N ASN A 288 -1.36 23.65 7.14
CA ASN A 288 -0.42 24.63 7.67
C ASN A 288 0.74 23.82 8.27
N LEU A 289 1.85 23.77 7.53
CA LEU A 289 3.01 22.92 7.83
C LEU A 289 3.65 23.31 9.18
N PHE A 290 3.64 22.38 10.14
CA PHE A 290 4.78 22.28 11.05
C PHE A 290 5.94 21.61 10.29
N LEU A 291 7.09 22.26 10.36
CA LEU A 291 8.34 22.13 9.59
C LEU A 291 9.02 20.74 9.49
N PHE A 292 8.36 19.62 9.83
CA PHE A 292 9.02 18.31 9.94
C PHE A 292 8.73 17.32 8.81
N TRP A 293 7.92 17.67 7.81
CA TRP A 293 7.75 16.83 6.63
C TRP A 293 8.85 17.15 5.61
N LYS A 294 9.85 16.27 5.50
CA LYS A 294 10.64 16.17 4.26
C LYS A 294 9.62 16.02 3.13
N LYS A 295 9.57 16.99 2.22
CA LYS A 295 8.86 16.84 0.95
C LYS A 295 9.36 15.53 0.31
N LYS A 296 8.51 14.52 0.21
CA LYS A 296 8.74 13.39 -0.69
C LYS A 296 8.34 13.91 -2.08
N ASN A 297 9.24 14.65 -2.70
CA ASN A 297 9.15 14.94 -4.13
C ASN A 297 9.79 13.74 -4.81
N GLU A 298 8.96 12.93 -5.44
CA GLU A 298 9.41 11.81 -6.26
C GLU A 298 9.27 12.23 -7.72
N ILE A 299 10.34 12.02 -8.49
CA ILE A 299 10.30 12.21 -9.93
C ILE A 299 10.11 10.84 -10.56
N ILE A 300 9.02 10.66 -11.28
CA ILE A 300 8.68 9.41 -11.96
C ILE A 300 8.94 9.59 -13.45
N VAL A 301 9.67 8.66 -14.05
CA VAL A 301 9.83 8.54 -15.50
C VAL A 301 8.75 7.59 -16.00
N ILE A 302 8.00 7.99 -17.03
CA ILE A 302 7.00 7.13 -17.68
C ILE A 302 7.69 6.44 -18.84
N GLU A 303 7.90 5.14 -18.75
CA GLU A 303 8.50 4.30 -19.80
C GLU A 303 7.51 3.27 -20.31
#